data_AF-A0A9D5D680-F1
#
_entry.id   AF-A0A9D5D680-F1
#
_cell.length_a   1.000
_cell.length_b   1.000
_cell.length_c   1.000
_cell.angle_alpha   90.00
_cell.angle_beta   90.00
_cell.angle_gamma   90.00
#
_symmetry.space_group_name_H-M   'P 1'
#
loop_
_entity.id
_entity.type
_entity.pdbx_description
1 polymer ?
#
loop_
_entity_poly.entity_id
_entity_poly.type
_entity_poly.pdbx_seq_one_letter_code
_entity_poly.pdbx_strand_id
1 'polypeptide(L)'
;MSSLGLRITGIVGNIISVELFLLPLPTMYKIYSQRDVEEFPPFPHLATLLNCAVWLLYTMTIADVNMFGVAMQFLYIVIFITYGPRQLKVICFFKSKIQPLWENMERSGATAERIFGERRWEHKVHQKRTE
;
A
#
# COMPACT_ATOMS: atom_id res chain seq x y z
N MET A 1 0.66 8.00 -35.28
CA MET A 1 0.46 6.80 -34.44
C MET A 1 -1.01 6.41 -34.56
N SER A 2 -1.34 5.32 -35.24
CA SER A 2 -2.71 4.99 -35.66
C SER A 2 -3.58 4.52 -34.49
N SER A 3 -4.85 4.93 -34.48
CA SER A 3 -5.86 4.58 -33.46
C SER A 3 -6.01 3.08 -33.21
N LEU A 4 -5.62 2.24 -34.17
CA LEU A 4 -5.59 0.78 -34.06
C LEU A 4 -4.55 0.29 -33.05
N GLY A 5 -3.36 0.92 -33.01
CA GLY A 5 -2.28 0.52 -32.10
C GLY A 5 -2.68 0.66 -30.63
N LEU A 6 -3.36 1.75 -30.28
CA LEU A 6 -3.85 2.03 -28.93
C LEU A 6 -4.90 1.00 -28.45
N ARG A 7 -5.76 0.53 -29.35
CA ARG A 7 -6.80 -0.47 -29.02
C ARG A 7 -6.18 -1.84 -28.76
N ILE A 8 -5.21 -2.24 -29.57
CA ILE A 8 -4.51 -3.51 -29.41
C ILE A 8 -3.73 -3.52 -28.09
N THR A 9 -2.99 -2.45 -27.80
CA THR A 9 -2.26 -2.34 -26.52
C THR A 9 -3.19 -2.34 -25.32
N GLY A 10 -4.37 -1.71 -25.43
CA GLY A 10 -5.38 -1.73 -24.37
C GLY A 10 -5.95 -3.13 -24.10
N ILE A 11 -6.27 -3.89 -25.16
CA ILE A 11 -6.77 -5.26 -25.02
C ILE A 11 -5.70 -6.17 -24.41
N VAL A 12 -4.47 -6.10 -24.92
CA VAL A 12 -3.34 -6.91 -24.40
C VAL A 12 -3.05 -6.56 -22.93
N GLY A 13 -3.04 -5.27 -22.58
CA GLY A 13 -2.85 -4.81 -21.20
C GLY A 13 -3.92 -5.32 -20.23
N ASN A 14 -5.19 -5.37 -20.68
CA ASN A 14 -6.28 -5.93 -19.88
C ASN A 14 -6.13 -7.43 -19.66
N ILE A 15 -5.72 -8.20 -20.68
CA ILE A 15 -5.50 -9.65 -20.55
C ILE A 15 -4.38 -9.93 -19.54
N ILE A 16 -3.24 -9.26 -19.67
CA ILE A 16 -2.10 -9.42 -18.75
C ILE A 16 -2.51 -9.05 -17.32
N SER A 17 -3.33 -8.02 -17.15
CA SER A 17 -3.84 -7.61 -15.85
C SER A 17 -4.72 -8.69 -15.21
N VAL A 18 -5.61 -9.32 -15.98
CA VAL A 18 -6.41 -10.47 -15.50
C VAL A 18 -5.51 -11.61 -15.07
N GLU A 19 -4.52 -12.00 -15.88
CA GLU A 19 -3.57 -13.06 -15.53
C GLU A 19 -2.79 -12.75 -14.26
N LEU A 20 -2.34 -11.51 -14.08
CA LEU A 20 -1.65 -11.06 -12.88
C LEU A 20 -2.52 -11.20 -11.62
N PHE A 21 -3.82 -10.93 -11.72
CA PHE A 21 -4.77 -11.15 -10.62
C PHE A 21 -5.06 -12.63 -10.35
N LEU A 22 -4.82 -13.53 -11.32
CA LEU A 22 -4.97 -14.97 -11.16
C LEU A 22 -3.71 -15.64 -10.55
N LEU A 23 -2.53 -15.05 -10.68
CA LEU A 23 -1.28 -15.57 -10.11
C LEU A 23 -1.34 -15.95 -8.61
N PRO A 24 -2.04 -15.22 -7.71
CA PRO A 24 -2.16 -15.63 -6.31
C PRO A 24 -3.18 -16.75 -6.04
N LEU A 25 -3.96 -17.21 -7.03
CA LEU A 25 -4.94 -18.29 -6.85
C LEU A 25 -4.34 -19.63 -6.39
N PRO A 26 -3.21 -20.13 -6.95
CA PRO A 26 -2.58 -21.35 -6.46
C PRO A 26 -2.14 -21.22 -5.00
N THR A 27 -1.64 -20.05 -4.62
CA THR A 27 -1.28 -19.73 -3.22
C THR A 27 -2.51 -19.74 -2.32
N MET A 28 -3.63 -19.14 -2.76
CA MET A 28 -4.91 -19.19 -2.04
C MET A 28 -5.44 -20.61 -1.86
N TYR A 29 -5.39 -21.41 -2.92
CA TYR A 29 -5.81 -22.81 -2.89
C TYR A 29 -4.97 -23.62 -1.90
N LYS A 30 -3.66 -23.37 -1.86
CA LYS A 30 -2.75 -23.98 -0.87
C LYS A 30 -3.14 -23.58 0.56
N ILE A 31 -3.42 -22.30 0.82
CA ILE A 31 -3.89 -21.81 2.13
C ILE A 31 -5.20 -22.49 2.52
N TYR A 32 -6.16 -22.59 1.59
CA TYR A 32 -7.45 -23.24 1.83
C TYR A 32 -7.30 -24.73 2.17
N SER A 33 -6.44 -25.44 1.44
CA SER A 33 -6.20 -26.87 1.63
C SER A 33 -5.40 -27.17 2.90
N GLN A 34 -4.34 -26.41 3.17
CA GLN A 34 -3.42 -26.63 4.29
C GLN A 34 -3.90 -25.99 5.60
N ARG A 35 -4.89 -25.08 5.54
CA ARG A 35 -5.37 -24.26 6.67
C ARG A 35 -4.25 -23.53 7.43
N ASP A 36 -3.11 -23.34 6.79
CA ASP A 36 -1.99 -22.55 7.29
C ASP A 36 -1.58 -21.56 6.20
N VAL A 37 -1.18 -20.39 6.66
CA VAL A 37 -0.72 -19.31 5.81
C VAL A 37 0.80 -19.32 5.90
N GLU A 38 1.48 -19.69 4.81
CA GLU A 38 2.92 -19.47 4.65
C GLU A 38 3.25 -17.99 4.90
N GLU A 39 4.49 -17.67 5.27
CA GLU A 39 4.97 -16.36 5.76
C GLU A 39 4.94 -15.23 4.71
N PHE A 40 3.92 -15.15 3.87
CA PHE A 40 3.75 -14.10 2.89
C PHE A 40 3.16 -12.86 3.56
N PRO A 41 3.85 -11.70 3.49
CA PRO A 41 3.30 -10.45 3.99
C PRO A 41 2.04 -10.06 3.20
N PRO A 42 0.93 -9.66 3.83
CA PRO A 42 -0.29 -9.24 3.15
C PRO A 42 -0.19 -7.84 2.51
N PHE A 43 0.92 -7.14 2.68
CA PHE A 43 1.12 -5.78 2.17
C PHE A 43 0.95 -5.62 0.65
N PRO A 44 1.50 -6.50 -0.21
CA PRO A 44 1.35 -6.39 -1.66
C PRO A 44 -0.13 -6.46 -2.06
N HIS A 45 -0.90 -7.32 -1.41
CA HIS A 45 -2.33 -7.50 -1.63
C HIS A 45 -3.16 -6.26 -1.26
N LEU A 46 -2.87 -5.62 -0.13
CA LEU A 46 -3.50 -4.34 0.23
C LEU A 46 -3.10 -3.21 -0.71
N ALA A 47 -1.82 -3.12 -1.10
CA ALA A 47 -1.36 -2.11 -2.04
C ALA A 47 -2.03 -2.24 -3.41
N THR A 48 -2.19 -3.48 -3.91
CA THR A 48 -2.90 -3.75 -5.16
C THR A 48 -4.38 -3.42 -5.04
N LEU A 49 -5.03 -3.70 -3.91
CA LEU A 49 -6.43 -3.32 -3.68
C LEU A 49 -6.61 -1.80 -3.75
N LEU A 50 -5.74 -1.05 -3.08
CA LEU A 50 -5.77 0.43 -3.08
C LEU A 50 -5.52 0.98 -4.48
N ASN A 51 -4.57 0.41 -5.22
CA ASN A 51 -4.30 0.79 -6.60
C ASN A 51 -5.53 0.58 -7.50
N CYS A 52 -6.16 -0.59 -7.43
CA CYS A 52 -7.36 -0.87 -8.22
C CYS A 52 -8.55 -0.01 -7.79
N ALA A 53 -8.69 0.30 -6.51
CA ALA A 53 -9.73 1.21 -6.01
C ALA A 53 -9.55 2.64 -6.52
N VAL A 54 -8.31 3.16 -6.55
CA VAL A 54 -8.01 4.48 -7.14
C VAL A 54 -8.36 4.50 -8.62
N TRP A 55 -8.03 3.44 -9.36
CA TRP A 55 -8.40 3.33 -10.77
C TRP A 55 -9.91 3.26 -11.01
N LEU A 56 -10.65 2.55 -10.16
CA LEU A 56 -12.12 2.51 -10.20
C LEU A 56 -12.75 3.88 -9.92
N LEU A 57 -12.22 4.61 -8.94
CA LEU A 57 -12.68 5.97 -8.66
C LEU A 57 -12.38 6.93 -9.82
N TYR A 58 -11.27 6.70 -10.54
CA TYR A 58 -10.91 7.48 -11.71
C TYR A 58 -11.83 7.22 -12.92
N THR A 59 -12.11 5.95 -13.22
CA THR A 59 -12.91 5.60 -14.41
C THR A 59 -14.41 5.71 -14.16
N MET A 60 -14.86 5.61 -12.91
CA MET A 60 -16.27 5.55 -12.51
C MET A 60 -17.07 4.48 -13.26
N THR A 61 -16.41 3.44 -13.80
CA THR A 61 -17.10 2.36 -14.50
C THR A 61 -16.98 1.03 -13.79
N ILE A 62 -18.08 0.30 -13.79
CA ILE A 62 -18.23 -1.03 -13.18
C ILE A 62 -17.71 -2.10 -14.16
N ALA A 63 -17.44 -1.78 -15.43
CA ALA A 63 -17.02 -2.76 -16.44
C ALA A 63 -15.50 -2.93 -16.57
N ASP A 64 -14.70 -2.28 -15.72
CA ASP A 64 -13.25 -2.26 -15.83
C ASP A 64 -12.56 -3.48 -15.22
N VAL A 65 -11.41 -3.85 -15.79
CA VAL A 65 -10.52 -4.90 -15.28
C VAL A 65 -10.09 -4.67 -13.82
N ASN A 66 -10.03 -3.39 -13.40
CA ASN A 66 -9.74 -3.03 -12.02
C ASN A 66 -10.85 -3.47 -11.05
N MET A 67 -12.11 -3.57 -11.50
CA MET A 67 -13.19 -4.14 -10.69
C MET A 67 -12.98 -5.62 -10.44
N PHE A 68 -12.58 -6.37 -11.47
CA PHE A 68 -12.19 -7.77 -11.31
C PHE A 68 -11.02 -7.91 -10.33
N GLY A 69 -10.01 -7.05 -10.44
CA GLY A 69 -8.90 -6.97 -9.51
C GLY A 69 -9.34 -6.73 -8.06
N VAL A 70 -10.25 -5.77 -7.82
CA VAL A 70 -10.81 -5.52 -6.49
C VAL A 70 -11.57 -6.73 -5.94
N ALA A 71 -12.42 -7.38 -6.74
CA ALA A 71 -13.18 -8.55 -6.30
C ALA A 71 -12.26 -9.71 -5.90
N MET A 72 -11.25 -10.00 -6.72
CA MET A 72 -10.25 -11.04 -6.46
C MET A 72 -9.43 -10.73 -5.21
N GLN A 73 -9.00 -9.48 -5.06
CA GLN A 73 -8.17 -9.06 -3.95
C GLN A 73 -8.95 -8.98 -2.63
N PHE A 74 -10.23 -8.64 -2.68
CA PHE A 74 -11.15 -8.72 -1.56
C PHE A 74 -11.37 -10.17 -1.12
N LEU A 75 -11.61 -11.08 -2.07
CA LEU A 75 -11.71 -12.52 -1.77
C LEU A 75 -10.44 -13.04 -1.08
N TYR A 76 -9.25 -12.59 -1.52
CA TYR A 76 -7.99 -12.94 -0.88
C TYR A 76 -7.96 -12.52 0.59
N ILE A 77 -8.34 -11.29 0.86
CA ILE A 77 -8.36 -10.74 2.23
C ILE A 77 -9.36 -11.53 3.09
N VAL A 78 -10.53 -11.88 2.57
CA VAL A 78 -11.53 -12.68 3.30
C VAL A 78 -11.00 -14.07 3.65
N ILE A 79 -10.38 -14.78 2.70
CA ILE A 79 -9.77 -16.10 2.93
C ILE A 79 -8.62 -15.98 3.93
N PHE A 80 -7.77 -14.97 3.77
CA PHE A 80 -6.66 -14.70 4.69
C PHE A 80 -7.16 -14.42 6.12
N ILE A 81 -8.28 -13.70 6.27
CA ILE A 81 -8.89 -13.42 7.57
C ILE A 81 -9.49 -14.67 8.21
N THR A 82 -10.17 -15.51 7.42
CA THR A 82 -10.83 -16.71 7.96
C THR A 82 -9.87 -17.83 8.33
N TYR A 83 -8.78 -18.02 7.57
CA TYR A 83 -7.83 -19.12 7.78
C TYR A 83 -6.53 -18.70 8.48
N GLY A 84 -6.27 -17.41 8.69
CA GLY A 84 -5.03 -16.91 9.27
C GLY A 84 -5.08 -16.62 10.77
N PRO A 85 -4.64 -17.52 11.67
CA PRO A 85 -4.48 -17.22 13.10
C PRO A 85 -3.30 -16.25 13.41
N ARG A 86 -2.57 -15.78 12.38
CA ARG A 86 -1.32 -15.01 12.50
C ARG A 86 -1.45 -13.51 12.18
N GLN A 87 -2.67 -12.96 12.14
CA GLN A 87 -2.93 -11.51 12.04
C GLN A 87 -2.06 -10.70 13.02
N LEU A 88 -1.97 -11.21 14.25
CA LEU A 88 -1.15 -10.62 15.31
C LEU A 88 0.34 -10.63 14.99
N LYS A 89 0.88 -11.63 14.29
CA LYS A 89 2.31 -11.68 13.99
C LYS A 89 2.70 -10.69 12.90
N VAL A 90 1.89 -10.52 11.86
CA VAL A 90 2.14 -9.51 10.81
C VAL A 90 1.97 -8.11 11.38
N ILE A 91 0.90 -7.86 12.14
CA ILE A 91 0.68 -6.58 12.80
C ILE A 91 1.81 -6.32 13.81
N CYS A 92 2.23 -7.31 14.61
CA CYS A 92 3.37 -7.17 15.53
C CYS A 92 4.71 -7.01 14.80
N PHE A 93 4.93 -7.64 13.65
CA PHE A 93 6.15 -7.49 12.85
C PHE A 93 6.20 -6.09 12.22
N PHE A 94 5.08 -5.64 11.65
CA PHE A 94 4.95 -4.30 11.12
C PHE A 94 5.10 -3.27 12.22
N LYS A 95 4.43 -3.46 13.36
CA LYS A 95 4.64 -2.67 14.57
C LYS A 95 6.12 -2.68 14.95
N SER A 96 6.77 -3.85 15.00
CA SER A 96 8.21 -3.96 15.32
C SER A 96 9.12 -3.18 14.38
N LYS A 97 8.84 -3.13 13.07
CA LYS A 97 9.68 -2.46 12.05
C LYS A 97 9.35 -0.98 11.86
N ILE A 98 8.07 -0.64 11.88
CA ILE A 98 7.56 0.70 11.57
C ILE A 98 7.50 1.56 12.81
N GLN A 99 7.21 1.00 13.99
CA GLN A 99 7.21 1.76 15.24
C GLN A 99 8.53 2.48 15.53
N PRO A 100 9.74 1.86 15.36
CA PRO A 100 10.99 2.60 15.55
C PRO A 100 11.20 3.69 14.48
N LEU A 101 10.71 3.49 13.25
CA LEU A 101 10.77 4.51 12.20
C LEU A 101 9.82 5.68 12.49
N TRP A 102 8.60 5.38 12.95
CA TRP A 102 7.62 6.37 13.37
C TRP A 102 8.15 7.22 14.52
N GLU A 103 8.71 6.58 15.55
CA GLU A 103 9.36 7.28 16.66
C GLU A 103 10.58 8.10 16.22
N ASN A 104 11.33 7.64 15.21
CA ASN A 104 12.47 8.39 14.66
C ASN A 104 12.00 9.61 13.84
N MET A 105 10.90 9.50 13.09
CA MET A 105 10.32 10.64 12.38
C MET A 105 9.76 11.67 13.35
N GLU A 106 9.05 11.24 14.38
CA GLU A 106 8.48 12.11 15.41
C GLU A 106 9.58 12.83 16.21
N ARG A 107 10.66 12.11 16.58
CA ARG A 107 11.87 12.73 17.13
C ARG A 107 12.51 13.74 16.19
N SER A 108 12.62 13.41 14.91
CA SER A 108 13.23 14.30 13.92
C SER A 108 12.41 15.59 13.73
N GLY A 109 11.07 15.48 13.73
CA GLY A 109 10.17 16.63 13.70
C GLY A 109 10.33 17.53 14.93
N ALA A 110 10.37 16.94 16.13
CA ALA A 110 10.59 17.67 17.38
C ALA A 110 11.97 18.35 17.45
N THR A 111 13.02 17.71 16.94
CA THR A 111 14.36 18.30 16.84
C THR A 111 14.39 19.46 15.84
N ALA A 112 13.73 19.32 14.69
CA ALA A 112 13.64 20.40 13.71
C ALA A 112 12.95 21.64 14.30
N GLU A 113 11.84 21.46 15.02
CA GLU A 113 11.10 22.56 15.64
C GLU A 113 11.95 23.30 16.69
N ARG A 114 12.71 22.58 17.52
CA ARG A 114 13.64 23.19 18.48
C ARG A 114 14.74 24.01 17.79
N ILE A 115 15.36 23.47 16.74
CA ILE A 115 16.42 24.17 16.00
C ILE A 115 15.88 25.42 15.30
N PHE A 116 14.69 25.33 14.69
CA PHE A 116 14.03 26.49 14.08
C PHE A 116 13.62 27.53 15.13
N GLY A 117 13.15 27.10 16.29
CA GLY A 117 12.85 27.95 17.44
C GLY A 117 14.10 28.68 17.96
N GLU A 118 15.21 27.96 18.13
CA GLU A 118 16.48 28.50 18.61
C GLU A 118 17.06 29.52 17.62
N ARG A 119 17.11 29.18 16.32
CA ARG A 119 17.55 30.12 15.27
C ARG A 119 16.68 31.37 15.22
N ARG A 120 15.37 31.22 15.41
CA ARG A 120 14.45 32.37 15.45
C ARG A 120 14.73 33.25 16.67
N TRP A 121 15.06 32.67 17.81
CA TRP A 121 15.47 33.41 19.01
C TRP A 121 16.80 34.13 18.79
N GLU A 122 17.81 33.48 18.22
CA GLU A 122 19.11 34.10 17.90
C GLU A 122 18.94 35.30 16.96
N HIS A 123 18.13 35.16 15.89
CA HIS A 123 17.83 36.27 15.01
C HIS A 123 17.21 37.47 15.75
N LYS A 124 16.29 37.22 16.70
CA LYS A 124 15.69 38.29 17.52
C LYS A 124 16.70 38.93 18.49
N VAL A 125 17.61 38.14 19.06
CA VAL A 125 18.67 38.63 19.96
C VAL A 125 19.70 39.47 19.20
N HIS A 126 20.11 39.02 18.01
CA HIS A 126 21.04 39.77 17.16
C HIS A 126 20.43 41.10 16.72
N GLN A 127 19.16 41.11 16.31
CA GLN A 127 18.45 42.34 15.93
C GLN A 127 18.36 43.34 17.09
N LYS A 128 18.08 42.88 18.32
CA LYS A 128 18.04 43.75 19.51
C LYS A 128 19.40 44.27 19.98
N ARG A 129 20.52 43.66 19.56
CA ARG A 129 21.87 44.08 19.96
C ARG A 129 22.44 45.15 19.02
N THR A 130 21.89 45.28 17.82
CA THR A 130 22.32 46.26 16.80
C THR A 130 21.55 47.59 16.85
N GLU A 131 20.57 47.71 17.74
CA GLU A 131 19.83 48.95 18.07
C GLU A 131 20.35 49.54 19.38
#